data_AF-A0A2V5N913-F1
#
_entry.id   AF-A0A2V5N913-F1
#
_cell.length_a   1.000
_cell.length_b   1.000
_cell.length_c   1.000
_cell.angle_alpha   90.00
_cell.angle_beta   90.00
_cell.angle_gamma   90.00
#
_symmetry.space_group_name_H-M   'P 1'
#
loop_
_entity.id
_entity.type
_entity.pdbx_description
1 polymer ?
#
loop_
_entity_poly.entity_id
_entity_poly.type
_entity_poly.pdbx_seq_one_letter_code
_entity_poly.pdbx_strand_id
1 'polypeptide(L)'
;MKDIDRGVFFSPKDNLDARQERIVDFLRARLHDTLHTAYGKYASAFNILHAAREGVGLKSVFRLWIIRWSSARNWQVSEIQMPEYSKLLYEDGSGATALLIENANWQRSDVSKTSRAVFSSFCDALAVGKDPYSGGAPQLGGLFRKSEGKYFGVIYRNNRYLKVNSLPARRYLTV
;
A
#
# COMPACT_ATOMS: atom_id res chain seq x y z
N MET A 1 19.80 3.53 -2.09
CA MET A 1 19.23 3.73 -0.74
C MET A 1 19.79 5.05 -0.20
N LYS A 2 19.39 6.21 -0.72
CA LYS A 2 20.01 7.49 -0.28
C LYS A 2 19.07 8.57 0.25
N ASP A 3 17.73 8.50 0.08
CA ASP A 3 16.92 9.70 0.43
C ASP A 3 15.70 9.54 1.34
N ILE A 4 15.33 8.35 1.84
CA ILE A 4 14.21 8.26 2.81
C ILE A 4 14.68 8.14 4.25
N ASP A 5 15.60 7.23 4.53
CA ASP A 5 15.98 6.90 5.91
C ASP A 5 17.42 7.31 6.28
N ARG A 6 18.33 7.39 5.30
CA ARG A 6 19.75 7.75 5.49
C ARG A 6 20.48 7.01 6.64
N GLY A 7 19.99 5.85 7.05
CA GLY A 7 20.58 5.08 8.15
C GLY A 7 20.14 5.53 9.54
N VAL A 8 19.15 6.44 9.64
CA VAL A 8 18.67 6.98 10.92
C VAL A 8 17.79 5.97 11.63
N PHE A 9 16.90 5.30 10.89
CA PHE A 9 15.95 4.34 11.44
C PHE A 9 16.35 2.88 11.15
N PHE A 10 16.89 2.59 9.98
CA PHE A 10 17.39 1.27 9.59
C PHE A 10 18.90 1.27 9.44
N SER A 11 19.57 0.30 10.05
CA SER A 11 20.98 0.05 9.80
C SER A 11 21.17 -0.53 8.38
N PRO A 12 22.24 -0.19 7.66
CA PRO A 12 22.59 -0.85 6.39
C PRO A 12 22.77 -2.37 6.48
N LYS A 13 22.95 -2.91 7.68
CA LYS A 13 23.08 -4.35 7.94
C LYS A 13 21.76 -5.03 8.33
N ASP A 14 20.68 -4.27 8.53
CA ASP A 14 19.41 -4.85 8.92
C ASP A 14 18.81 -5.63 7.74
N ASN A 15 18.49 -6.90 7.99
CA ASN A 15 17.70 -7.69 7.07
C ASN A 15 16.21 -7.31 7.14
N LEU A 16 15.39 -7.92 6.28
CA LEU A 16 13.95 -7.65 6.24
C LEU A 16 13.22 -7.85 7.58
N ASP A 17 13.57 -8.88 8.35
CA ASP A 17 12.95 -9.15 9.66
C ASP A 17 13.35 -8.08 10.69
N ALA A 18 14.65 -7.75 10.79
CA ALA A 18 15.12 -6.70 11.69
C ALA A 18 14.49 -5.33 11.37
N ARG A 19 14.30 -5.01 10.08
CA ARG A 19 13.60 -3.79 9.66
C ARG A 19 12.13 -3.81 10.09
N GLN A 20 11.45 -4.94 9.96
CA GLN A 20 10.07 -5.10 10.42
C GLN A 20 9.97 -4.95 11.94
N GLU A 21 10.85 -5.59 12.71
CA GLU A 21 10.89 -5.50 14.17
C GLU A 21 11.10 -4.05 14.62
N ARG A 22 12.06 -3.34 14.03
CA ARG A 22 12.28 -1.91 14.34
C ARG A 22 11.06 -1.04 14.10
N ILE A 23 10.31 -1.26 13.01
CA ILE A 23 9.05 -0.55 12.76
C ILE A 23 8.06 -0.83 13.88
N VAL A 24 7.88 -2.10 14.25
CA VAL A 24 6.92 -2.50 15.29
C VAL A 24 7.31 -1.90 16.64
N ASP A 25 8.58 -1.96 17.02
CA ASP A 25 9.07 -1.40 18.27
C ASP A 25 8.93 0.13 18.31
N PHE A 26 9.20 0.79 17.20
CA PHE A 26 8.98 2.23 17.06
C PHE A 26 7.50 2.60 17.22
N LEU A 27 6.60 1.88 16.53
CA LEU A 27 5.17 2.11 16.62
C LEU A 27 4.67 1.88 18.04
N ARG A 28 5.09 0.78 18.68
CA ARG A 28 4.79 0.49 20.09
C ARG A 28 5.25 1.64 20.98
N ALA A 29 6.52 2.04 20.89
CA ALA A 29 7.07 3.08 21.73
C ALA A 29 6.40 4.45 21.52
N ARG A 30 6.12 4.84 20.27
CA ARG A 30 5.57 6.17 19.95
C ARG A 30 4.07 6.27 20.16
N LEU A 31 3.35 5.18 19.98
CA LEU A 31 1.90 5.17 20.13
C LEU A 31 1.44 4.62 21.47
N HIS A 32 2.35 4.09 22.32
CA HIS A 32 2.02 3.54 23.65
C HIS A 32 1.12 4.50 24.43
N ASP A 33 1.60 5.71 24.72
CA ASP A 33 0.86 6.64 25.56
C ASP A 33 -0.45 7.07 24.89
N THR A 34 -0.41 7.34 23.58
CA THR A 34 -1.60 7.76 22.83
C THR A 34 -2.70 6.70 22.89
N LEU A 35 -2.36 5.43 22.70
CA LEU A 35 -3.30 4.31 22.62
C LEU A 35 -3.73 3.80 24.00
N HIS A 36 -2.95 4.06 25.06
CA HIS A 36 -3.27 3.68 26.43
C HIS A 36 -3.85 4.81 27.31
N THR A 37 -4.09 6.00 26.74
CA THR A 37 -4.84 7.07 27.43
C THR A 37 -6.35 6.80 27.49
N ALA A 38 -7.06 7.56 28.33
CA ALA A 38 -8.52 7.59 28.37
C ALA A 38 -9.18 7.97 27.03
N TYR A 39 -8.43 8.60 26.11
CA TYR A 39 -8.86 8.88 24.73
C TYR A 39 -8.46 7.75 23.76
N GLY A 40 -7.34 7.08 24.01
CA GLY A 40 -6.87 5.90 23.26
C GLY A 40 -7.84 4.72 23.29
N LYS A 41 -8.68 4.61 24.33
CA LYS A 41 -9.78 3.63 24.37
C LYS A 41 -10.82 3.83 23.26
N TYR A 42 -10.90 5.03 22.68
CA TYR A 42 -11.75 5.36 21.54
C TYR A 42 -10.99 5.31 20.21
N ALA A 43 -9.68 5.05 20.22
CA ALA A 43 -8.96 4.81 18.99
C ALA A 43 -9.56 3.56 18.34
N SER A 44 -10.10 3.75 17.15
CA SER A 44 -10.59 2.66 16.32
C SER A 44 -9.43 1.72 15.98
N ALA A 45 -9.71 0.42 15.90
CA ALA A 45 -8.74 -0.54 15.41
C ALA A 45 -8.23 -0.10 14.02
N PHE A 46 -6.94 -0.30 13.76
CA PHE A 46 -6.31 0.10 12.52
C PHE A 46 -5.25 -0.91 12.07
N ASN A 47 -4.95 -0.85 10.78
CA ASN A 47 -3.95 -1.69 10.14
C ASN A 47 -2.88 -0.82 9.48
N ILE A 48 -1.62 -1.19 9.65
CA ILE A 48 -0.47 -0.59 8.97
C ILE A 48 0.13 -1.69 8.09
N LEU A 49 0.28 -1.39 6.80
CA LEU A 49 0.98 -2.25 5.87
C LEU A 49 2.43 -1.82 5.76
N HIS A 50 3.35 -2.74 6.06
CA HIS A 50 4.76 -2.56 5.79
C HIS A 50 5.14 -3.42 4.59
N ALA A 51 5.33 -2.80 3.43
CA ALA A 51 5.92 -3.44 2.26
C ALA A 51 7.40 -3.10 2.19
N ALA A 52 8.26 -4.11 2.05
CA ALA A 52 9.70 -3.92 1.95
C ALA A 52 10.32 -4.71 0.80
N ARG A 53 11.48 -4.23 0.39
CA ARG A 53 12.38 -4.92 -0.54
C ARG A 53 13.76 -5.06 0.09
N GLU A 54 14.39 -6.21 -0.15
CA GLU A 54 15.81 -6.47 0.06
C GLU A 54 16.44 -6.98 -1.23
N GLY A 55 17.75 -6.77 -1.39
CA GLY A 55 18.46 -7.11 -2.62
C GLY A 55 18.16 -6.15 -3.78
N VAL A 56 18.81 -6.38 -4.92
CA VAL A 56 18.67 -5.58 -6.15
C VAL A 56 18.62 -6.50 -7.37
N GLY A 57 17.87 -6.11 -8.39
CA GLY A 57 17.74 -6.86 -9.62
C GLY A 57 17.02 -8.18 -9.41
N LEU A 58 17.54 -9.26 -10.00
CA LEU A 58 16.92 -10.59 -9.92
C LEU A 58 17.01 -11.23 -8.53
N LYS A 59 17.93 -10.76 -7.68
CA LYS A 59 18.07 -11.20 -6.28
C LYS A 59 17.15 -10.43 -5.32
N SER A 60 16.20 -9.66 -5.85
CA SER A 60 15.30 -8.87 -4.99
C SER A 60 14.25 -9.77 -4.34
N VAL A 61 14.08 -9.63 -3.03
CA VAL A 61 13.00 -10.26 -2.26
C VAL A 61 12.06 -9.17 -1.80
N PHE A 62 10.75 -9.39 -1.98
CA PHE A 62 9.69 -8.50 -1.52
C PHE A 62 8.91 -9.19 -0.42
N ARG A 63 8.57 -8.45 0.64
CA ARG A 63 7.76 -8.96 1.76
C ARG A 63 6.71 -7.91 2.16
N LEU A 64 5.60 -8.39 2.71
CA LEU A 64 4.49 -7.56 3.15
C LEU A 64 4.03 -8.06 4.51
N TRP A 65 4.12 -7.19 5.52
CA TRP A 65 3.55 -7.41 6.83
C TRP A 65 2.31 -6.56 7.03
N ILE A 66 1.36 -7.11 7.77
CA ILE A 66 0.22 -6.40 8.31
C ILE A 66 0.46 -6.27 9.81
N ILE A 67 0.58 -5.03 10.26
CA ILE A 67 0.69 -4.66 11.66
C ILE A 67 -0.69 -4.15 12.08
N ARG A 68 -1.37 -4.90 12.94
CA ARG A 68 -2.70 -4.56 13.43
C ARG A 68 -2.62 -4.04 14.84
N TRP A 69 -3.44 -3.06 15.15
CA TRP A 69 -3.69 -2.65 16.52
C TRP A 69 -5.19 -2.64 16.79
N SER A 70 -5.55 -3.11 17.98
CA SER A 70 -6.88 -2.93 18.56
C SER A 70 -6.76 -2.89 20.08
N SER A 71 -7.69 -2.21 20.75
CA SER A 71 -7.75 -2.20 22.22
C SER A 71 -7.92 -3.60 22.82
N ALA A 72 -8.61 -4.50 22.11
CA ALA A 72 -8.90 -5.86 22.60
C ALA A 72 -7.71 -6.84 22.49
N ARG A 73 -6.90 -6.72 21.42
CA ARG A 73 -5.83 -7.71 21.11
C ARG A 73 -4.42 -7.12 21.14
N ASN A 74 -4.30 -5.82 21.42
CA ASN A 74 -3.05 -5.07 21.33
C ASN A 74 -2.41 -5.22 19.92
N TRP A 75 -1.11 -4.98 19.80
CA TRP A 75 -0.35 -5.12 18.56
C TRP A 75 -0.25 -6.58 18.10
N GLN A 76 -0.67 -6.85 16.87
CA GLN A 76 -0.51 -8.14 16.19
C GLN A 76 0.23 -7.94 14.88
N VAL A 77 1.16 -8.84 14.55
CA VAL A 77 1.96 -8.77 13.32
C VAL A 77 1.81 -10.08 12.57
N SER A 78 1.53 -10.01 11.28
CA SER A 78 1.45 -11.17 10.39
C SER A 78 2.07 -10.86 9.05
N GLU A 79 2.73 -11.82 8.42
CA GLU A 79 3.24 -11.70 7.06
C GLU A 79 2.29 -12.32 6.04
N ILE A 80 2.14 -11.68 4.88
CA ILE A 80 1.45 -12.26 3.72
C ILE A 80 2.48 -12.91 2.80
N GLN A 81 2.27 -14.19 2.49
CA GLN A 81 3.09 -14.91 1.53
C GLN A 81 2.94 -14.32 0.13
N MET A 82 4.08 -14.07 -0.53
CA MET A 82 4.09 -13.50 -1.87
C MET A 82 3.76 -14.58 -2.92
N PRO A 83 2.75 -14.35 -3.78
CA PRO A 83 2.44 -15.24 -4.88
C PRO A 83 3.47 -15.12 -6.02
N GLU A 84 3.52 -16.12 -6.89
CA GLU A 84 4.35 -16.13 -8.10
C GLU A 84 3.87 -15.16 -9.19
N TYR A 85 2.64 -14.67 -9.07
CA TYR A 85 2.00 -13.78 -10.03
C TYR A 85 1.30 -12.60 -9.34
N SER A 86 0.92 -11.57 -10.11
CA SER A 86 0.29 -10.39 -9.50
C SER A 86 -1.11 -10.70 -8.99
N LYS A 87 -1.37 -10.34 -7.73
CA LYS A 87 -2.64 -10.60 -7.03
C LYS A 87 -2.95 -9.48 -6.05
N LEU A 88 -4.23 -9.23 -5.81
CA LEU A 88 -4.68 -8.48 -4.64
C LEU A 88 -4.35 -9.29 -3.38
N LEU A 89 -3.49 -8.74 -2.51
CA LEU A 89 -3.00 -9.43 -1.31
C LEU A 89 -3.76 -9.02 -0.05
N TYR A 90 -4.24 -7.79 -0.01
CA TYR A 90 -4.92 -7.21 1.14
C TYR A 90 -5.78 -6.04 0.70
N GLU A 91 -6.95 -5.92 1.34
CA GLU A 91 -7.90 -4.84 1.21
C GLU A 91 -8.43 -4.47 2.61
N ASP A 92 -8.81 -3.22 2.79
CA ASP A 92 -9.30 -2.70 4.06
C ASP A 92 -10.30 -1.56 3.83
N GLY A 93 -11.22 -1.39 4.78
CA GLY A 93 -12.28 -0.37 4.73
C GLY A 93 -13.57 -0.81 4.02
N SER A 94 -14.57 0.08 4.01
CA SER A 94 -15.92 -0.19 3.51
C SER A 94 -15.97 -0.52 2.01
N GLY A 95 -15.02 0.01 1.23
CA GLY A 95 -14.90 -0.26 -0.21
C GLY A 95 -14.42 -1.67 -0.58
N ALA A 96 -14.00 -2.49 0.40
CA ALA A 96 -13.43 -3.82 0.16
C ALA A 96 -14.35 -4.73 -0.66
N THR A 97 -15.66 -4.75 -0.35
CA THR A 97 -16.61 -5.60 -1.07
C THR A 97 -16.70 -5.25 -2.56
N ALA A 98 -16.74 -3.97 -2.90
CA ALA A 98 -16.78 -3.52 -4.30
C ALA A 98 -15.49 -3.92 -5.03
N LEU A 99 -14.33 -3.73 -4.40
CA LEU A 99 -13.04 -4.14 -4.94
C LEU A 99 -12.95 -5.65 -5.18
N LEU A 100 -13.40 -6.48 -4.24
CA LEU A 100 -13.36 -7.93 -4.38
C LEU A 100 -14.22 -8.43 -5.55
N ILE A 101 -15.40 -7.83 -5.74
CA ILE A 101 -16.29 -8.15 -6.87
C ILE A 101 -15.59 -7.84 -8.20
N GLU A 102 -15.09 -6.61 -8.37
CA GLU A 102 -14.44 -6.24 -9.63
C GLU A 102 -13.14 -7.00 -9.86
N ASN A 103 -12.37 -7.25 -8.80
CA ASN A 103 -11.16 -8.07 -8.91
C ASN A 103 -11.50 -9.49 -9.38
N ALA A 104 -12.57 -10.11 -8.88
CA ALA A 104 -13.02 -11.42 -9.36
C ALA A 104 -13.39 -11.41 -10.85
N ASN A 105 -14.01 -10.33 -11.34
CA ASN A 105 -14.31 -10.17 -12.77
C ASN A 105 -13.02 -10.10 -13.60
N TRP A 106 -12.07 -9.26 -13.20
CA TRP A 106 -10.77 -9.12 -13.88
C TRP A 106 -9.93 -10.41 -13.83
N GLN A 107 -9.98 -11.19 -12.75
CA GLN A 107 -9.26 -12.46 -12.68
C GLN A 107 -9.85 -13.56 -13.58
N ARG A 108 -11.08 -13.38 -14.11
CA ARG A 108 -11.66 -14.27 -15.13
C ARG A 108 -11.31 -13.86 -16.57
N SER A 109 -10.69 -12.70 -16.76
CA SER A 109 -10.28 -12.21 -18.08
C SER A 109 -8.99 -12.85 -18.58
N ASP A 110 -8.70 -12.64 -19.86
CA ASP A 110 -7.45 -13.00 -20.54
C ASP A 110 -6.22 -12.30 -19.96
N VAL A 111 -6.38 -11.14 -19.33
CA VAL A 111 -5.29 -10.38 -18.69
C VAL A 111 -5.14 -10.66 -17.19
N SER A 112 -5.77 -11.72 -16.67
CA SER A 112 -5.65 -12.16 -15.28
C SER A 112 -4.19 -12.35 -14.82
N LYS A 113 -3.96 -12.39 -13.50
CA LYS A 113 -2.62 -12.58 -12.89
C LYS A 113 -1.59 -11.49 -13.21
N THR A 114 -2.04 -10.34 -13.72
CA THR A 114 -1.19 -9.16 -14.01
C THR A 114 -1.46 -8.01 -13.04
N SER A 115 -0.45 -7.17 -12.82
CA SER A 115 -0.61 -5.95 -12.02
C SER A 115 -1.61 -4.98 -12.66
N ARG A 116 -1.72 -5.01 -13.99
CA ARG A 116 -2.74 -4.28 -14.74
C ARG A 116 -4.14 -4.72 -14.35
N ALA A 117 -4.42 -6.02 -14.31
CA ALA A 117 -5.74 -6.52 -13.90
C ALA A 117 -6.10 -6.10 -12.46
N VAL A 118 -5.14 -6.18 -11.53
CA VAL A 118 -5.36 -5.75 -10.13
C VAL A 118 -5.58 -4.24 -10.02
N PHE A 119 -4.85 -3.42 -10.78
CA PHE A 119 -5.04 -1.98 -10.75
C PHE A 119 -6.33 -1.54 -11.46
N SER A 120 -6.65 -2.17 -12.59
CA SER A 120 -7.90 -1.89 -13.31
C SER A 120 -9.12 -2.24 -12.48
N SER A 121 -9.11 -3.37 -11.76
CA SER A 121 -10.23 -3.72 -10.87
C SER A 121 -10.46 -2.70 -9.75
N PHE A 122 -9.38 -2.11 -9.23
CA PHE A 122 -9.49 -1.02 -8.27
C PHE A 122 -10.07 0.26 -8.89
N CYS A 123 -9.63 0.63 -10.09
CA CYS A 123 -10.22 1.76 -10.83
C CYS A 123 -11.72 1.56 -11.10
N ASP A 124 -12.11 0.35 -11.51
CA ASP A 124 -13.51 0.01 -11.80
C ASP A 124 -14.35 0.01 -10.52
N ALA A 125 -13.84 -0.54 -9.41
CA ALA A 125 -14.53 -0.52 -8.12
C ALA A 125 -14.83 0.92 -7.66
N LEU A 126 -13.90 1.86 -7.87
CA LEU A 126 -14.10 3.28 -7.62
C LEU A 126 -15.09 3.91 -8.62
N ALA A 127 -15.06 3.51 -9.88
CA ALA A 127 -15.93 4.06 -10.93
C ALA A 127 -17.40 3.68 -10.74
N VAL A 128 -17.68 2.45 -10.28
CA VAL A 128 -19.04 1.98 -10.00
C VAL A 128 -19.67 2.74 -8.82
N GLY A 129 -18.86 3.21 -7.86
CA GLY A 129 -19.33 4.08 -6.77
C GLY A 129 -20.27 3.40 -5.77
N LYS A 130 -20.16 2.07 -5.58
CA LYS A 130 -21.01 1.32 -4.63
C LYS A 130 -20.75 1.68 -3.17
N ASP A 131 -19.52 2.05 -2.83
CA ASP A 131 -19.18 2.53 -1.50
C ASP A 131 -19.20 4.07 -1.49
N PRO A 132 -20.15 4.71 -0.77
CA PRO A 132 -20.32 6.16 -0.81
C PRO A 132 -19.15 6.94 -0.17
N TYR A 133 -18.30 6.25 0.59
CA TYR A 133 -17.11 6.82 1.23
C TYR A 133 -15.84 6.65 0.40
N SER A 134 -15.92 5.96 -0.74
CA SER A 134 -14.83 5.77 -1.68
C SER A 134 -14.98 6.70 -2.89
N GLY A 135 -13.87 7.30 -3.33
CA GLY A 135 -13.89 8.16 -4.50
C GLY A 135 -12.56 8.84 -4.78
N GLY A 136 -12.57 9.74 -5.75
CA GLY A 136 -11.37 10.43 -6.21
C GLY A 136 -10.49 9.59 -7.12
N ALA A 137 -9.38 10.18 -7.57
CA ALA A 137 -8.42 9.48 -8.40
C ALA A 137 -7.60 8.50 -7.56
N PRO A 138 -7.45 7.24 -7.99
CA PRO A 138 -6.67 6.27 -7.25
C PRO A 138 -5.20 6.71 -7.19
N GLN A 139 -4.56 6.43 -6.06
CA GLN A 139 -3.13 6.63 -5.88
C GLN A 139 -2.39 5.32 -6.06
N LEU A 140 -1.18 5.39 -6.62
CA LEU A 140 -0.35 4.22 -6.82
C LEU A 140 1.09 4.49 -6.40
N GLY A 141 1.61 3.64 -5.52
CA GLY A 141 3.01 3.55 -5.15
C GLY A 141 3.52 2.13 -5.42
N GLY A 142 4.79 2.00 -5.80
CA GLY A 142 5.38 0.69 -6.07
C GLY A 142 6.83 0.58 -5.66
N LEU A 143 7.20 -0.61 -5.23
CA LEU A 143 8.58 -1.03 -4.99
C LEU A 143 9.09 -1.78 -6.21
N PHE A 144 10.35 -1.53 -6.59
CA PHE A 144 10.94 -2.09 -7.81
C PHE A 144 12.27 -2.76 -7.55
N ARG A 145 12.62 -3.73 -8.39
CA ARG A 145 13.90 -4.46 -8.32
C ARG A 145 15.13 -3.58 -8.46
N LYS A 146 15.06 -2.51 -9.26
CA LYS A 146 16.22 -1.69 -9.65
C LYS A 146 16.24 -0.29 -9.04
N SER A 147 15.17 0.14 -8.37
CA SER A 147 15.09 1.50 -7.81
C SER A 147 14.45 1.53 -6.44
N GLU A 148 14.51 2.69 -5.80
CA GLU A 148 13.66 2.99 -4.64
C GLU A 148 12.17 2.93 -5.00
N GLY A 149 11.34 2.97 -3.96
CA GLY A 149 9.90 3.08 -4.12
C GLY A 149 9.53 4.37 -4.83
N LYS A 150 8.58 4.30 -5.76
CA LYS A 150 8.13 5.46 -6.54
C LYS A 150 6.62 5.55 -6.54
N TYR A 151 6.13 6.78 -6.59
CA TYR A 151 4.74 7.07 -6.89
C TYR A 151 4.55 7.09 -8.41
N PHE A 152 3.40 6.63 -8.87
CA PHE A 152 3.01 6.70 -10.27
C PHE A 152 1.98 7.78 -10.48
N GLY A 153 2.05 8.43 -11.64
CA GLY A 153 0.96 9.27 -12.11
C GLY A 153 -0.20 8.41 -12.58
N VAL A 154 -1.42 8.85 -12.30
CA VAL A 154 -2.65 8.18 -12.72
C VAL A 154 -3.44 9.12 -13.62
N ILE A 155 -3.96 8.60 -14.73
CA ILE A 155 -4.97 9.27 -15.54
C ILE A 155 -6.34 8.77 -15.07
N TYR A 156 -7.16 9.68 -14.56
CA TYR A 156 -8.48 9.36 -14.05
C TYR A 156 -9.48 10.42 -14.52
N ARG A 157 -10.59 10.01 -15.16
CA ARG A 157 -11.61 10.91 -15.72
C ARG A 157 -10.99 12.08 -16.52
N ASN A 158 -10.12 11.76 -17.48
CA ASN A 158 -9.38 12.70 -18.33
C ASN A 158 -8.45 13.70 -17.61
N ASN A 159 -8.21 13.51 -16.31
CA ASN A 159 -7.32 14.34 -15.52
C ASN A 159 -6.09 13.55 -15.07
N ARG A 160 -4.97 14.23 -14.88
CA ARG A 160 -3.70 13.63 -14.46
C ARG A 160 -3.48 13.89 -12.99
N TYR A 161 -3.11 12.87 -12.23
CA TYR A 161 -2.90 12.96 -10.79
C TYR A 161 -1.54 12.39 -10.40
N LEU A 162 -0.87 13.03 -9.43
CA LEU A 162 0.32 12.50 -8.76
C LEU A 162 0.26 12.86 -7.27
N LYS A 163 0.33 11.87 -6.38
CA LYS A 163 0.21 12.08 -4.91
C LYS A 163 -1.03 12.90 -4.52
N VAL A 164 -2.23 12.50 -4.99
CA VAL A 164 -3.53 13.21 -4.85
C VAL A 164 -3.63 14.48 -5.71
N ASN A 165 -2.53 15.18 -5.97
CA ASN A 165 -2.58 16.47 -6.63
C ASN A 165 -2.90 16.34 -8.12
N SER A 166 -3.95 17.06 -8.55
CA SER A 166 -4.25 17.25 -9.97
C SER A 166 -3.10 18.03 -10.62
N LEU A 167 -2.59 17.51 -11.73
CA LEU A 167 -1.55 18.17 -12.51
C LEU A 167 -2.23 19.01 -13.61
N PRO A 168 -1.81 20.27 -13.80
CA PRO A 168 -2.38 21.12 -14.84
C PRO A 168 -2.25 20.47 -16.21
N ALA A 169 -3.25 20.60 -17.09
CA ALA A 169 -3.15 20.14 -18.48
C ALA A 169 -1.91 20.78 -19.14
N ARG A 170 -1.12 20.00 -19.90
CA ARG A 170 -0.04 20.58 -20.69
C ARG A 170 -0.73 21.46 -21.73
N ARG A 171 -0.52 22.78 -21.68
CA ARG A 171 -0.61 23.60 -22.88
C ARG A 171 0.44 23.03 -23.85
N TYR A 172 -0.04 22.59 -25.00
CA TYR A 172 0.68 22.19 -26.22
C TYR A 172 2.21 22.12 -26.13
N LEU A 173 2.75 20.91 -26.33
CA LEU A 173 3.95 20.76 -27.15
C LEU A 173 3.50 20.01 -28.39
N THR A 174 3.21 20.79 -29.43
CA THR A 174 3.20 20.32 -30.81
C THR A 174 4.57 19.71 -31.09
N VAL A 175 4.60 18.49 -31.62
CA VAL A 175 5.70 17.99 -32.44
C VAL A 175 5.13 17.83 -33.83
#